data_AF-A0A3R8PCI0-F1
#
_entry.id   AF-A0A3R8PCI0-F1
#
_cell.length_a   1.000
_cell.length_b   1.000
_cell.length_c   1.000
_cell.angle_alpha   90.00
_cell.angle_beta   90.00
_cell.angle_gamma   90.00
#
_symmetry.space_group_name_H-M   'P 1'
#
loop_
_entity.id
_entity.type
_entity.pdbx_description
1 polymer ?
#
loop_
_entity_poly.entity_id
_entity_poly.type
_entity_poly.pdbx_seq_one_letter_code
_entity_poly.pdbx_strand_id
1 'polypeptide(L)'
;MSTGSPAPQPSQSPSPQLPSARLAELGLTLPPVAAPVAAYVPAVRVGDLVHTSGQLPFVDGALPAVGHVGDTAGDGAGSAGDGAAAGAADVTARTATVSPEQARDLARTATVSPEQARDLARTAALNALAAVDALVGLDAVVQVVKIVGFVASAPGFGGQPGVVDGASTLIGEVFGDAGRHARSAVGVAELPLNSPVEIEITVRVADALA
;
A
#
# COMPACT_ATOMS: atom_id res chain seq x y z
N MET A 1 -40.33 -48.89 -16.42
CA MET A 1 -40.24 -47.70 -15.56
C MET A 1 -38.85 -47.13 -15.75
N SER A 2 -38.71 -46.03 -16.50
CA SER A 2 -37.40 -45.42 -16.80
C SER A 2 -37.23 -44.20 -15.90
N THR A 3 -36.28 -44.27 -14.97
CA THR A 3 -35.90 -43.18 -14.08
C THR A 3 -34.99 -42.22 -14.85
N GLY A 4 -35.53 -41.08 -15.27
CA GLY A 4 -34.74 -40.01 -15.86
C GLY A 4 -33.80 -39.41 -14.81
N SER A 5 -32.49 -39.42 -15.08
CA SER A 5 -31.52 -38.65 -14.31
C SER A 5 -31.85 -37.16 -14.41
N PRO A 6 -31.79 -36.39 -13.31
CA PRO A 6 -32.04 -34.96 -13.36
C PRO A 6 -30.96 -34.26 -14.20
N ALA A 7 -31.39 -33.26 -14.97
CA ALA A 7 -30.49 -32.44 -15.78
C ALA A 7 -29.41 -31.77 -14.90
N PRO A 8 -28.16 -31.66 -15.38
CA PRO A 8 -27.11 -30.95 -14.67
C PRO A 8 -27.52 -29.49 -14.49
N GLN A 9 -27.52 -29.03 -13.24
CA GLN A 9 -27.73 -27.62 -12.91
C GLN A 9 -26.60 -26.80 -13.55
N PRO A 10 -26.89 -25.65 -14.16
CA PRO A 10 -25.85 -24.80 -14.73
C PRO A 10 -24.87 -24.37 -13.63
N SER A 11 -23.59 -24.61 -13.85
CA SER A 11 -22.53 -24.08 -12.98
C SER A 11 -22.67 -22.56 -12.94
N GLN A 12 -23.06 -22.02 -11.78
CA GLN A 12 -23.12 -20.58 -11.59
C GLN A 12 -21.69 -20.04 -11.67
N SER A 13 -21.35 -19.41 -12.80
CA SER A 13 -20.18 -18.55 -12.87
C SER A 13 -20.32 -17.48 -11.79
N PRO A 14 -19.26 -17.17 -11.01
CA PRO A 14 -19.36 -16.13 -10.00
C PRO A 14 -19.75 -14.83 -10.70
N SER A 15 -20.85 -14.21 -10.26
CA SER A 15 -21.22 -12.87 -10.69
C SER A 15 -20.06 -11.91 -10.39
N PRO A 16 -19.82 -10.88 -11.21
CA PRO A 16 -18.74 -9.93 -10.94
C PRO A 16 -18.96 -9.30 -9.56
N GLN A 17 -18.10 -9.66 -8.59
CA GLN A 17 -18.19 -9.11 -7.25
C GLN A 17 -17.75 -7.64 -7.24
N LEU A 18 -18.45 -6.84 -6.43
CA LEU A 18 -18.09 -5.45 -6.18
C LEU A 18 -16.74 -5.35 -5.44
N PRO A 19 -15.93 -4.31 -5.71
CA PRO A 19 -14.69 -4.06 -4.98
C PRO A 19 -14.86 -4.07 -3.45
N SER A 20 -15.93 -3.45 -2.92
CA SER A 20 -16.23 -3.42 -1.48
C SER A 20 -16.45 -4.82 -0.90
N ALA A 21 -17.12 -5.70 -1.64
CA ALA A 21 -17.36 -7.08 -1.23
C ALA A 21 -16.06 -7.89 -1.19
N ARG A 22 -15.18 -7.74 -2.20
CA ARG A 22 -13.87 -8.40 -2.21
C ARG A 22 -12.97 -7.91 -1.09
N LEU A 23 -13.02 -6.61 -0.78
CA LEU A 23 -12.28 -6.07 0.35
C LEU A 23 -12.73 -6.72 1.68
N ALA A 24 -14.05 -6.90 1.86
CA ALA A 24 -14.60 -7.58 3.03
C ALA A 24 -14.21 -9.07 3.09
N GLU A 25 -14.15 -9.78 1.95
CA GLU A 25 -13.69 -11.17 1.87
C GLU A 25 -12.23 -11.33 2.28
N LEU A 26 -11.39 -10.32 2.01
CA LEU A 26 -10.01 -10.25 2.48
C LEU A 26 -9.91 -9.94 3.98
N GLY A 27 -11.03 -9.71 4.67
CA GLY A 27 -11.08 -9.30 6.07
C GLY A 27 -10.60 -7.85 6.28
N LEU A 28 -10.60 -7.04 5.22
CA LEU A 28 -10.13 -5.66 5.26
C LEU A 28 -11.32 -4.70 5.37
N THR A 29 -11.10 -3.60 6.09
CA THR A 29 -12.02 -2.46 6.12
C THR A 29 -11.26 -1.22 5.69
N LEU A 30 -11.95 -0.30 5.03
CA LEU A 30 -11.34 0.99 4.69
C LEU A 30 -11.15 1.81 5.97
N PRO A 31 -9.93 2.29 6.25
CA PRO A 31 -9.69 3.16 7.39
C PRO A 31 -10.30 4.55 7.16
N PRO A 32 -10.50 5.34 8.22
CA PRO A 32 -10.87 6.74 8.07
C PRO A 32 -9.79 7.49 7.29
N VAL A 33 -10.21 8.37 6.37
CA VAL A 33 -9.27 9.19 5.59
C VAL A 33 -8.56 10.18 6.51
N ALA A 34 -7.24 10.16 6.48
CA ALA A 34 -6.42 11.09 7.25
C ALA A 34 -6.73 12.55 6.86
N ALA A 35 -6.83 13.43 7.86
CA ALA A 35 -7.00 14.86 7.59
C ALA A 35 -5.78 15.41 6.84
N PRO A 36 -5.96 16.25 5.81
CA PRO A 36 -4.85 16.86 5.11
C PRO A 36 -3.93 17.66 6.05
N VAL A 37 -2.62 17.56 5.83
CA VAL A 37 -1.61 18.22 6.68
C VAL A 37 -1.33 19.67 6.22
N ALA A 38 -1.89 20.08 5.07
CA ALA A 38 -1.75 21.42 4.51
C ALA A 38 -2.94 21.75 3.57
N ALA A 39 -2.79 22.79 2.74
CA ALA A 39 -3.79 23.26 1.79
C ALA A 39 -3.90 22.37 0.53
N TYR A 40 -4.19 21.08 0.70
CA TYR A 40 -4.51 20.13 -0.37
C TYR A 40 -5.61 19.16 0.09
N VAL A 41 -6.17 18.35 -0.81
CA VAL A 41 -7.24 17.40 -0.52
C VAL A 41 -6.78 15.95 -0.73
N PRO A 42 -7.38 14.94 -0.08
CA PRO A 42 -6.94 13.55 -0.21
C PRO A 42 -7.09 12.97 -1.62
N ALA A 43 -8.10 13.42 -2.36
CA ALA A 43 -8.31 13.08 -3.76
C ALA A 43 -9.09 14.18 -4.49
N VAL A 44 -8.91 14.25 -5.82
CA VAL A 44 -9.67 15.12 -6.72
C VAL A 44 -10.23 14.30 -7.87
N ARG A 45 -11.38 14.72 -8.42
CA ARG A 45 -11.98 14.13 -9.62
C ARG A 45 -11.89 15.11 -10.79
N VAL A 46 -11.45 14.62 -11.95
CA VAL A 46 -11.46 15.33 -13.23
C VAL A 46 -12.06 14.42 -14.29
N GLY A 47 -13.28 14.71 -14.74
CA GLY A 47 -14.02 13.82 -15.64
C GLY A 47 -14.29 12.46 -15.00
N ASP A 48 -13.85 11.39 -15.66
CA ASP A 48 -13.93 10.01 -15.18
C ASP A 48 -12.69 9.57 -14.38
N LEU A 49 -11.69 10.44 -14.20
CA LEU A 49 -10.48 10.15 -13.43
C LEU A 49 -10.56 10.70 -12.01
N VAL A 50 -10.13 9.88 -11.05
CA VAL A 50 -9.86 10.29 -9.67
C VAL A 50 -8.37 10.14 -9.41
N HIS A 51 -7.75 11.20 -8.91
CA HIS A 51 -6.35 11.25 -8.51
C HIS A 51 -6.25 11.41 -7.00
N THR A 52 -5.52 10.52 -6.33
CA THR A 52 -5.22 10.70 -4.90
C THR A 52 -3.96 11.57 -4.73
N SER A 53 -3.89 12.29 -3.62
CA SER A 53 -2.61 12.72 -3.07
C SER A 53 -1.82 11.52 -2.55
N GLY A 54 -0.54 11.71 -2.23
CA GLY A 54 0.30 10.72 -1.57
C GLY A 54 -0.30 10.20 -0.26
N GLN A 55 -0.38 8.88 -0.15
CA GLN A 55 -0.89 8.20 1.03
C GLN A 55 0.22 7.46 1.76
N LEU A 56 0.32 7.73 3.05
CA LEU A 56 1.25 7.07 3.97
C LEU A 56 0.58 5.85 4.61
N PRO A 57 1.34 4.87 5.13
CA PRO A 57 0.81 3.63 5.70
C PRO A 57 0.30 3.82 7.13
N PHE A 58 -0.56 4.82 7.36
CA PHE A 58 -1.20 5.03 8.65
C PHE A 58 -2.07 3.83 9.04
N VAL A 59 -1.98 3.44 10.31
CA VAL A 59 -2.88 2.51 10.99
C VAL A 59 -3.28 3.19 12.30
N ASP A 60 -4.59 3.32 12.54
CA ASP A 60 -5.14 3.99 13.74
C ASP A 60 -4.52 5.38 14.00
N GLY A 61 -4.23 6.13 12.94
CA GLY A 61 -3.66 7.48 13.00
C GLY A 61 -2.15 7.57 13.28
N ALA A 62 -1.44 6.44 13.32
CA ALA A 62 0.01 6.38 13.54
C ALA A 62 0.74 5.62 12.41
N LEU A 63 2.02 5.94 12.19
CA LEU A 63 2.88 5.17 11.29
C LEU A 63 3.43 3.93 12.03
N PRO A 64 3.16 2.70 11.54
CA PRO A 64 3.66 1.47 12.19
C PRO A 64 5.19 1.35 12.18
N ALA A 65 5.85 2.01 11.22
CA ALA A 65 7.30 2.11 11.14
C ALA A 65 7.70 3.42 10.46
N VAL A 66 8.92 3.85 10.75
CA VAL A 66 9.57 5.03 10.16
C VAL A 66 11.02 4.70 9.81
N GLY A 67 11.57 5.34 8.78
CA GLY A 67 12.95 5.16 8.34
C GLY A 67 13.07 4.67 6.91
N HIS A 68 14.31 4.41 6.50
CA HIS A 68 14.66 4.04 5.14
C HIS A 68 14.54 2.54 4.92
N VAL A 69 14.06 2.14 3.75
CA VAL A 69 14.05 0.76 3.31
C VAL A 69 15.43 0.39 2.82
N GLY A 70 15.99 -0.69 3.37
CA GLY A 70 17.29 -1.20 2.96
C GLY A 70 17.49 -2.63 3.39
N ASP A 71 18.41 -3.31 2.70
CA ASP A 71 18.80 -4.67 3.04
C ASP A 71 19.72 -4.61 4.27
N THR A 72 19.17 -4.73 5.48
CA THR A 72 20.03 -4.99 6.64
C THR A 72 20.28 -6.46 6.82
N ALA A 73 21.41 -6.90 6.28
CA ALA A 73 22.35 -7.72 7.03
C ALA A 73 23.76 -7.27 6.59
N GLY A 74 24.66 -7.06 7.55
CA GLY A 74 26.03 -6.66 7.26
C GLY A 74 26.68 -7.57 6.21
N ASP A 75 27.47 -6.93 5.35
CA ASP A 75 28.69 -7.47 4.76
C ASP A 75 28.63 -8.96 4.35
N GLY A 76 28.14 -9.27 3.15
CA GLY A 76 28.50 -10.51 2.47
C GLY A 76 27.34 -11.29 1.85
N ALA A 77 27.66 -11.92 0.72
CA ALA A 77 26.76 -12.72 -0.10
C ALA A 77 26.13 -13.92 0.63
N GLY A 78 24.91 -14.30 0.21
CA GLY A 78 24.48 -15.70 0.20
C GLY A 78 23.17 -16.05 0.91
N SER A 79 22.14 -16.28 0.08
CA SER A 79 21.06 -17.30 0.18
C SER A 79 20.16 -17.45 1.43
N ALA A 80 18.86 -17.46 1.12
CA ALA A 80 17.71 -18.16 1.73
C ALA A 80 17.93 -19.10 2.93
N GLY A 81 17.09 -18.93 3.95
CA GLY A 81 16.85 -19.89 5.02
C GLY A 81 15.72 -19.41 5.94
N ASP A 82 14.80 -20.32 6.25
CA ASP A 82 13.51 -20.09 6.89
C ASP A 82 13.58 -19.62 8.36
N GLY A 83 12.65 -18.73 8.72
CA GLY A 83 11.95 -18.68 10.01
C GLY A 83 12.74 -18.41 11.30
N ALA A 84 12.54 -17.23 11.89
CA ALA A 84 12.14 -17.07 13.30
C ALA A 84 11.93 -15.57 13.64
N ALA A 85 10.78 -15.28 14.24
CA ALA A 85 10.50 -13.98 14.86
C ALA A 85 11.26 -13.84 16.20
N ALA A 86 12.02 -12.75 16.35
CA ALA A 86 12.44 -12.12 17.60
C ALA A 86 13.16 -10.80 17.21
N GLY A 87 12.97 -9.64 17.83
CA GLY A 87 12.11 -9.19 18.90
C GLY A 87 12.28 -7.67 18.94
N ALA A 88 11.17 -6.93 18.85
CA ALA A 88 11.18 -5.50 19.10
C ALA A 88 11.24 -5.30 20.63
N ALA A 89 12.43 -5.12 21.17
CA ALA A 89 12.60 -4.61 22.52
C ALA A 89 13.95 -3.90 22.68
N ASP A 90 13.85 -2.65 23.13
CA ASP A 90 14.88 -1.81 23.74
C ASP A 90 15.76 -0.93 22.82
N VAL A 91 15.13 0.14 22.29
CA VAL A 91 15.79 1.41 21.99
C VAL A 91 15.32 2.45 23.01
N THR A 92 15.38 2.13 24.30
CA THR A 92 15.01 3.10 25.36
C THR A 92 16.02 3.11 26.51
N ALA A 93 17.31 3.00 26.19
CA ALA A 93 18.36 3.20 27.20
C ALA A 93 19.71 3.65 26.61
N ARG A 94 19.77 4.79 25.90
CA ARG A 94 21.02 5.58 25.75
C ARG A 94 20.73 7.08 25.75
N THR A 95 20.62 7.66 26.95
CA THR A 95 20.63 9.11 27.15
C THR A 95 22.05 9.62 26.94
N ALA A 96 22.44 9.83 25.68
CA ALA A 96 23.61 10.60 25.30
C ALA A 96 23.13 11.77 24.43
N THR A 97 23.62 12.97 24.71
CA THR A 97 23.31 14.21 23.98
C THR A 97 23.83 14.15 22.55
N VAL A 98 23.11 13.48 21.67
CA VAL A 98 23.33 13.54 20.22
C VAL A 98 22.85 14.90 19.72
N SER A 99 23.66 15.55 18.89
CA SER A 99 23.26 16.78 18.21
C SER A 99 22.04 16.52 17.32
N PRO A 100 21.23 17.55 16.99
CA PRO A 100 20.12 17.41 16.06
C PRO A 100 20.52 16.82 14.69
N GLU A 101 21.77 17.05 14.26
CA GLU A 101 22.35 16.47 13.05
C GLU A 101 22.60 14.97 13.21
N GLN A 102 23.21 14.54 14.33
CA GLN A 102 23.43 13.13 14.64
C GLN A 102 22.12 12.37 14.88
N ALA A 103 21.09 13.01 15.44
CA ALA A 103 19.76 12.41 15.57
C ALA A 103 19.08 12.23 14.20
N ARG A 104 19.26 13.18 13.27
CA ARG A 104 18.80 13.04 11.87
C ARG A 104 19.57 11.95 11.13
N ASP A 105 20.87 11.85 11.33
CA ASP A 105 21.69 10.76 10.76
C ASP A 105 21.30 9.40 11.34
N LEU A 106 21.05 9.31 12.65
CA LEU A 106 20.54 8.09 13.27
C LEU A 106 19.15 7.70 12.71
N ALA A 107 18.26 8.67 12.55
CA ALA A 107 16.94 8.45 11.96
C ALA A 107 17.02 8.00 10.48
N ARG A 108 18.04 8.47 9.73
CA ARG A 108 18.37 7.97 8.38
C ARG A 108 18.97 6.56 8.37
N THR A 109 19.50 6.10 9.51
CA THR A 109 19.99 4.72 9.68
C THR A 109 18.98 3.76 10.29
N ALA A 110 17.77 4.22 10.66
CA ALA A 110 16.69 3.32 11.04
C ALA A 110 16.20 2.60 9.78
N THR A 111 16.50 1.31 9.67
CA THR A 111 16.22 0.52 8.47
C THR A 111 14.94 -0.30 8.63
N VAL A 112 13.99 -0.06 7.73
CA VAL A 112 12.82 -0.90 7.53
C VAL A 112 13.20 -2.01 6.55
N SER A 113 12.87 -3.27 6.85
CA SER A 113 13.18 -4.36 5.92
C SER A 113 12.34 -4.24 4.63
N PRO A 114 12.81 -4.75 3.48
CA PRO A 114 12.03 -4.73 2.24
C PRO A 114 10.68 -5.45 2.37
N GLU A 115 10.61 -6.54 3.14
CA GLU A 115 9.38 -7.29 3.40
C GLU A 115 8.40 -6.47 4.22
N GLN A 116 8.87 -5.85 5.30
CA GLN A 116 8.04 -4.96 6.11
C GLN A 116 7.57 -3.75 5.29
N ALA A 117 8.44 -3.17 4.46
CA ALA A 117 8.08 -2.07 3.58
C ALA A 117 7.02 -2.47 2.55
N ARG A 118 7.04 -3.73 2.05
CA ARG A 118 6.02 -4.27 1.17
C ARG A 118 4.64 -4.31 1.86
N ASP A 119 4.59 -4.77 3.10
CA ASP A 119 3.35 -4.76 3.89
C ASP A 119 2.86 -3.33 4.16
N LEU A 120 3.78 -2.41 4.41
CA LEU A 120 3.43 -0.99 4.54
C LEU A 120 2.93 -0.41 3.21
N ALA A 121 3.48 -0.79 2.06
CA ALA A 121 2.98 -0.36 0.76
C ALA A 121 1.55 -0.87 0.51
N ARG A 122 1.23 -2.08 0.99
CA ARG A 122 -0.14 -2.60 1.01
C ARG A 122 -1.07 -1.71 1.83
N THR A 123 -0.66 -1.33 3.04
CA THR A 123 -1.43 -0.41 3.90
C THR A 123 -1.60 0.98 3.28
N ALA A 124 -0.55 1.55 2.71
CA ALA A 124 -0.60 2.84 2.03
C ALA A 124 -1.58 2.80 0.83
N ALA A 125 -1.60 1.70 0.07
CA ALA A 125 -2.60 1.51 -0.99
C ALA A 125 -4.04 1.40 -0.45
N LEU A 126 -4.24 0.73 0.69
CA LEU A 126 -5.55 0.69 1.36
C LEU A 126 -6.03 2.09 1.76
N ASN A 127 -5.12 2.93 2.27
CA ASN A 127 -5.41 4.33 2.59
C ASN A 127 -5.75 5.15 1.33
N ALA A 128 -5.12 4.85 0.20
CA ALA A 128 -5.47 5.45 -1.09
C ALA A 128 -6.86 5.05 -1.57
N LEU A 129 -7.25 3.78 -1.37
CA LEU A 129 -8.62 3.34 -1.65
C LEU A 129 -9.63 4.03 -0.73
N ALA A 130 -9.30 4.27 0.54
CA ALA A 130 -10.16 5.05 1.44
C ALA A 130 -10.35 6.49 0.96
N ALA A 131 -9.30 7.14 0.45
CA ALA A 131 -9.39 8.48 -0.13
C ALA A 131 -10.29 8.52 -1.39
N VAL A 132 -10.22 7.48 -2.23
CA VAL A 132 -11.13 7.33 -3.38
C VAL A 132 -12.57 7.09 -2.91
N ASP A 133 -12.78 6.14 -1.99
CA ASP A 133 -14.09 5.78 -1.47
C ASP A 133 -14.82 6.98 -0.86
N ALA A 134 -14.11 7.79 -0.06
CA ALA A 134 -14.68 8.99 0.54
C ALA A 134 -15.14 10.04 -0.50
N LEU A 135 -14.57 10.04 -1.71
CA LEU A 135 -14.92 10.99 -2.76
C LEU A 135 -16.04 10.49 -3.68
N VAL A 136 -16.04 9.21 -4.04
CA VAL A 136 -16.90 8.65 -5.10
C VAL A 136 -17.51 7.29 -4.79
N GLY A 137 -17.15 6.66 -3.67
CA GLY A 137 -17.44 5.26 -3.36
C GLY A 137 -16.52 4.29 -4.11
N LEU A 138 -16.04 3.27 -3.41
CA LEU A 138 -15.09 2.29 -3.97
C LEU A 138 -15.67 1.52 -5.16
N ASP A 139 -16.96 1.22 -5.11
CA ASP A 139 -17.68 0.43 -6.13
C ASP A 139 -17.90 1.20 -7.44
N ALA A 140 -17.67 2.53 -7.44
CA ALA A 140 -17.70 3.31 -8.67
C ALA A 140 -16.45 3.10 -9.54
N VAL A 141 -15.37 2.52 -9.00
CA VAL A 141 -14.11 2.33 -9.71
C VAL A 141 -14.23 1.21 -10.75
N VAL A 142 -13.95 1.56 -12.01
CA VAL A 142 -14.00 0.61 -13.14
C VAL A 142 -12.61 0.21 -13.65
N GLN A 143 -11.56 0.95 -13.26
CA GLN A 143 -10.17 0.60 -13.56
C GLN A 143 -9.19 1.33 -12.65
N VAL A 144 -8.14 0.65 -12.17
CA VAL A 144 -6.95 1.32 -11.62
C VAL A 144 -5.99 1.61 -12.77
N VAL A 145 -5.82 2.89 -13.09
CA VAL A 145 -5.04 3.34 -14.26
C VAL A 145 -3.54 3.30 -13.95
N LYS A 146 -3.15 3.84 -12.80
CA LYS A 146 -1.75 4.00 -12.43
C LYS A 146 -1.53 3.90 -10.93
N ILE A 147 -0.43 3.28 -10.54
CA ILE A 147 0.17 3.38 -9.20
C ILE A 147 1.52 4.09 -9.31
N VAL A 148 1.78 5.06 -8.45
CA VAL A 148 3.11 5.62 -8.22
C VAL A 148 3.50 5.30 -6.79
N GLY A 149 4.60 4.56 -6.62
CA GLY A 149 5.14 4.23 -5.32
C GLY A 149 6.48 4.90 -5.10
N PHE A 150 6.56 5.67 -4.03
CA PHE A 150 7.78 6.26 -3.52
C PHE A 150 8.27 5.44 -2.33
N VAL A 151 9.54 5.06 -2.35
CA VAL A 151 10.16 4.26 -1.29
C VAL A 151 11.34 5.03 -0.73
N ALA A 152 11.26 5.47 0.51
CA ALA A 152 12.39 6.12 1.18
C ALA A 152 13.52 5.08 1.26
N SER A 153 14.54 5.20 0.41
CA SER A 153 15.48 4.11 0.15
C SER A 153 16.83 4.41 0.76
N ALA A 154 17.39 3.46 1.51
CA ALA A 154 18.76 3.55 1.98
C ALA A 154 19.74 3.60 0.78
N PRO A 155 20.91 4.24 0.91
CA PRO A 155 21.90 4.26 -0.15
C PRO A 155 22.23 2.84 -0.65
N GLY A 156 22.14 2.63 -1.97
CA GLY A 156 22.42 1.34 -2.61
C GLY A 156 21.23 0.38 -2.70
N PHE A 157 20.10 0.66 -2.05
CA PHE A 157 18.90 -0.17 -2.17
C PHE A 157 18.23 -0.01 -3.55
N GLY A 158 18.01 -1.14 -4.23
CA GLY A 158 17.39 -1.20 -5.57
C GLY A 158 16.09 -2.02 -5.63
N GLY A 159 15.56 -2.43 -4.48
CA GLY A 159 14.40 -3.33 -4.35
C GLY A 159 13.03 -2.65 -4.40
N GLN A 160 12.94 -1.39 -4.83
CA GLN A 160 11.69 -0.61 -4.82
C GLN A 160 10.53 -1.29 -5.58
N PRO A 161 10.74 -1.96 -6.73
CA PRO A 161 9.66 -2.70 -7.38
C PRO A 161 9.01 -3.76 -6.49
N GLY A 162 9.80 -4.51 -5.71
CA GLY A 162 9.32 -5.55 -4.80
C GLY A 162 8.57 -5.00 -3.59
N VAL A 163 8.95 -3.81 -3.12
CA VAL A 163 8.20 -3.08 -2.09
C VAL A 163 6.82 -2.66 -2.62
N VAL A 164 6.78 -2.01 -3.79
CA VAL A 164 5.52 -1.52 -4.38
C VAL A 164 4.62 -2.66 -4.86
N ASP A 165 5.15 -3.89 -5.01
CA ASP A 165 4.31 -5.08 -5.24
C ASP A 165 3.28 -5.28 -4.12
N GLY A 166 3.52 -4.82 -2.89
CA GLY A 166 2.51 -4.87 -1.82
C GLY A 166 1.24 -4.10 -2.16
N ALA A 167 1.40 -2.90 -2.74
CA ALA A 167 0.30 -2.10 -3.27
C ALA A 167 -0.36 -2.77 -4.48
N SER A 168 0.45 -3.21 -5.45
CA SER A 168 -0.05 -3.85 -6.68
C SER A 168 -0.83 -5.13 -6.40
N THR A 169 -0.39 -5.96 -5.44
CA THR A 169 -1.07 -7.19 -5.02
C THR A 169 -2.43 -6.88 -4.43
N LEU A 170 -2.54 -5.92 -3.50
CA LEU A 170 -3.85 -5.52 -2.94
C LEU A 170 -4.82 -5.05 -4.03
N ILE A 171 -4.35 -4.19 -4.93
CA ILE A 171 -5.17 -3.69 -6.03
C ILE A 171 -5.64 -4.83 -6.94
N GLY A 172 -4.79 -5.82 -7.22
CA GLY A 172 -5.17 -7.02 -7.96
C GLY A 172 -6.23 -7.87 -7.25
N GLU A 173 -6.09 -8.07 -5.94
CA GLU A 173 -7.05 -8.84 -5.13
C GLU A 173 -8.42 -8.16 -5.07
N VAL A 174 -8.46 -6.82 -4.93
CA VAL A 174 -9.70 -6.05 -4.83
C VAL A 174 -10.39 -5.88 -6.19
N PHE A 175 -9.64 -5.59 -7.26
CA PHE A 175 -10.22 -5.20 -8.55
C PHE A 175 -10.15 -6.27 -9.63
N GLY A 176 -9.37 -7.35 -9.45
CA GLY A 176 -9.16 -8.37 -10.48
C GLY A 176 -8.58 -7.75 -11.76
N ASP A 177 -9.17 -8.05 -12.92
CA ASP A 177 -8.73 -7.52 -14.21
C ASP A 177 -8.76 -5.97 -14.28
N ALA A 178 -9.74 -5.35 -13.60
CA ALA A 178 -9.83 -3.89 -13.49
C ALA A 178 -8.67 -3.30 -12.67
N GLY A 179 -7.98 -4.12 -11.89
CA GLY A 179 -6.80 -3.75 -11.12
C GLY A 179 -5.51 -3.75 -11.94
N ARG A 180 -5.51 -4.10 -13.24
CA ARG A 180 -4.30 -4.06 -14.07
C ARG A 180 -3.91 -2.61 -14.39
N HIS A 181 -2.79 -2.16 -13.83
CA HIS A 181 -2.36 -0.76 -13.83
C HIS A 181 -0.97 -0.55 -14.45
N ALA A 182 -0.73 0.66 -14.96
CA ALA A 182 0.64 1.16 -15.18
C ALA A 182 1.30 1.46 -13.82
N ARG A 183 2.63 1.43 -13.76
CA ARG A 183 3.35 1.64 -12.49
C ARG A 183 4.66 2.42 -12.63
N SER A 184 4.95 3.23 -11.62
CA SER A 184 6.31 3.71 -11.31
C SER A 184 6.64 3.33 -9.87
N ALA A 185 7.84 2.78 -9.64
CA ALA A 185 8.36 2.48 -8.31
C ALA A 185 9.73 3.12 -8.21
N VAL A 186 9.89 4.13 -7.36
CA VAL A 186 11.10 4.97 -7.32
C VAL A 186 11.64 5.10 -5.91
N GLY A 187 12.97 5.07 -5.80
CA GLY A 187 13.67 5.39 -4.56
C GLY A 187 13.70 6.90 -4.36
N VAL A 188 13.37 7.35 -3.14
CA VAL A 188 13.47 8.75 -2.73
C VAL A 188 14.35 8.87 -1.50
N ALA A 189 14.92 10.06 -1.32
CA ALA A 189 15.80 10.33 -0.19
C ALA A 189 15.02 10.37 1.13
N GLU A 190 13.86 11.01 1.18
CA GLU A 190 13.06 11.18 2.40
C GLU A 190 11.58 11.29 2.00
N LEU A 191 10.70 10.90 2.92
CA LEU A 191 9.24 11.06 2.79
C LEU A 191 8.70 11.82 4.02
N PRO A 192 7.50 12.43 3.92
CA PRO A 192 6.86 13.09 5.06
C PRO A 192 6.79 12.17 6.28
N LEU A 193 7.00 12.77 7.47
CA LEU A 193 6.97 12.07 8.76
C LEU A 193 7.97 10.90 8.89
N ASN A 194 9.01 10.87 8.04
CA ASN A 194 9.98 9.78 7.96
C ASN A 194 9.32 8.44 7.58
N SER A 195 8.24 8.47 6.80
CA SER A 195 7.57 7.25 6.34
C SER A 195 8.48 6.42 5.41
N PRO A 196 8.43 5.08 5.46
CA PRO A 196 9.22 4.25 4.55
C PRO A 196 8.64 4.21 3.13
N VAL A 197 7.32 4.41 2.98
CA VAL A 197 6.61 4.27 1.70
C VAL A 197 5.48 5.28 1.58
N GLU A 198 5.25 5.75 0.36
CA GLU A 198 4.11 6.61 0.00
C GLU A 198 3.53 6.11 -1.32
N ILE A 199 2.21 5.96 -1.40
CA ILE A 199 1.49 5.46 -2.57
C ILE A 199 0.51 6.51 -3.08
N GLU A 200 0.55 6.75 -4.38
CA GLU A 200 -0.46 7.51 -5.13
C GLU A 200 -1.13 6.60 -6.15
N ILE A 201 -2.44 6.78 -6.33
CA ILE A 201 -3.19 6.07 -7.36
C ILE A 201 -3.99 7.04 -8.24
N THR A 202 -4.13 6.66 -9.50
CA THR A 202 -5.13 7.22 -10.40
C THR A 202 -6.09 6.10 -10.79
N VAL A 203 -7.37 6.34 -10.60
CA VAL A 203 -8.43 5.39 -10.95
C VAL A 203 -9.40 6.03 -11.93
N ARG A 204 -10.00 5.21 -12.78
CA ARG A 204 -11.14 5.58 -13.60
C ARG A 204 -12.41 5.10 -12.92
N VAL A 205 -13.43 5.94 -12.88
CA VAL A 205 -14.74 5.64 -12.31
C VAL A 205 -15.81 5.63 -13.38
N ALA A 206 -16.91 4.93 -13.13
CA ALA A 206 -18.09 5.04 -13.96
C ALA A 206 -18.59 6.49 -13.98
N ASP A 207 -19.08 6.95 -15.13
CA ASP A 207 -19.79 8.21 -15.20
C ASP A 207 -21.00 8.17 -14.28
N ALA A 208 -21.21 9.25 -13.53
CA ALA A 208 -22.55 9.48 -12.99
C ALA A 208 -23.42 9.75 -14.21
N LEU A 209 -24.34 8.84 -14.53
CA LEU A 209 -25.35 9.09 -15.54
C LEU A 209 -26.01 10.44 -15.19
N ALA A 210 -25.77 11.44 -16.02
CA ALA A 210 -26.44 12.74 -15.95
C ALA A 210 -27.91 12.60 -16.33
#